data_AF-A0A3D0U3K6-F1
#
_entry.id   AF-A0A3D0U3K6-F1
#
_cell.length_a   1.000
_cell.length_b   1.000
_cell.length_c   1.000
_cell.angle_alpha   90.00
_cell.angle_beta   90.00
_cell.angle_gamma   90.00
#
_symmetry.space_group_name_H-M   'P 1'
#
loop_
_entity.id
_entity.type
_entity.pdbx_description
1 polymer ?
#
loop_
_entity_poly.entity_id
_entity_poly.type
_entity_poly.pdbx_seq_one_letter_code
_entity_poly.pdbx_strand_id
1 'polypeptide(L)'
;MKRRDFFKAGAAVGAAGALASASQIAAAATPEEKYRLQVPELFNPVSRPPAYTPAIVIGSGFGGAISSYRLAQAGIQTTVLERGCRWPIDPWRKIHPNDFFPDGRAYWHRTSAKMLTGLTTSFDKFGGLLDVTEYENIDVWRGACVGGGSKVFTGVMIEPERQYFEAIFGNVVNYEEMRNVYYPRVREMLRL
;
A
#
# COMPACT_ATOMS: atom_id res chain seq x y z
N MET A 1 18.20 1.13 -43.52
CA MET A 1 18.15 1.98 -42.31
C MET A 1 18.97 1.32 -41.21
N LYS A 2 19.98 2.01 -40.67
CA LYS A 2 20.97 1.42 -39.75
C LYS A 2 20.38 1.34 -38.34
N ARG A 3 20.45 0.17 -37.67
CA ARG A 3 19.97 -0.08 -36.29
C ARG A 3 20.33 1.04 -35.29
N ARG A 4 21.48 1.70 -35.47
CA ARG A 4 21.96 2.81 -34.63
C ARG A 4 21.08 4.06 -34.68
N ASP A 5 20.43 4.32 -35.80
CA ASP A 5 19.58 5.51 -35.95
C ASP A 5 18.22 5.30 -35.28
N PHE A 6 17.72 4.05 -35.26
CA PHE A 6 16.51 3.67 -34.54
C PHE A 6 16.67 3.77 -33.01
N PHE A 7 17.81 3.32 -32.47
CA PHE A 7 18.10 3.47 -31.03
C PHE A 7 18.29 4.94 -30.60
N LYS A 8 18.93 5.77 -31.44
CA LYS A 8 19.07 7.20 -31.16
C LYS A 8 17.73 7.95 -31.20
N ALA A 9 16.87 7.64 -32.18
CA ALA A 9 15.54 8.22 -32.27
C ALA A 9 14.64 7.79 -31.11
N GLY A 10 14.65 6.50 -30.75
CA GLY A 10 13.89 5.99 -29.59
C GLY A 10 14.36 6.58 -28.26
N ALA A 11 15.67 6.74 -28.06
CA ALA A 11 16.23 7.37 -26.87
C ALA A 11 15.90 8.88 -26.80
N ALA A 12 15.94 9.59 -27.92
CA ALA A 12 15.60 11.02 -27.97
C ALA A 12 14.10 11.27 -27.69
N VAL A 13 13.21 10.45 -28.25
CA VAL A 13 11.76 10.54 -28.00
C VAL A 13 11.43 10.16 -26.56
N GLY A 14 12.05 9.12 -26.01
CA GLY A 14 11.89 8.73 -24.61
C GLY A 14 12.38 9.80 -23.63
N ALA A 15 13.53 10.41 -23.91
CA ALA A 15 14.07 11.50 -23.09
C ALA A 15 13.20 12.78 -23.18
N ALA A 16 12.71 13.14 -24.36
CA ALA A 16 11.82 14.29 -24.55
C ALA A 16 10.47 14.09 -23.82
N GLY A 17 9.88 12.90 -23.86
CA GLY A 17 8.65 12.59 -23.12
C GLY A 17 8.83 12.60 -21.59
N ALA A 18 9.96 12.11 -21.10
CA ALA A 18 10.30 12.16 -19.68
C ALA A 18 10.55 13.61 -19.18
N LEU A 19 11.21 14.44 -20.00
CA LEU A 19 11.45 15.85 -19.68
C LEU A 19 10.16 16.69 -19.72
N ALA A 20 9.26 16.42 -20.67
CA ALA A 20 7.97 17.10 -20.77
C ALA A 20 7.02 16.75 -19.60
N SER A 21 7.03 15.50 -19.14
CA SER A 21 6.25 15.11 -17.96
C SER A 21 6.82 15.69 -16.66
N ALA A 22 8.15 15.74 -16.51
CA ALA A 22 8.78 16.37 -15.36
C ALA A 22 8.51 17.89 -15.27
N SER A 23 8.53 18.60 -16.41
CA SER A 23 8.23 20.04 -16.44
C SER A 23 6.77 20.34 -16.12
N GLN A 24 5.83 19.50 -16.57
CA GLN A 24 4.41 19.61 -16.22
C GLN A 24 4.15 19.40 -14.71
N ILE A 25 4.82 18.42 -14.09
CA ILE A 25 4.71 18.17 -12.65
C ILE A 25 5.27 19.36 -11.85
N ALA A 26 6.40 19.93 -12.29
CA ALA A 26 7.00 21.09 -11.64
C ALA A 26 6.16 22.37 -11.79
N ALA A 27 5.36 22.47 -12.85
CA ALA A 27 4.47 23.60 -13.12
C ALA A 27 3.07 23.46 -12.50
N ALA A 28 2.77 22.36 -11.79
CA ALA A 28 1.47 22.17 -11.14
C ALA A 28 1.19 23.27 -10.11
N ALA A 29 0.00 23.87 -10.15
CA ALA A 29 -0.36 24.98 -9.27
C ALA A 29 -0.84 24.49 -7.89
N THR A 30 -1.33 23.24 -7.82
CA THR A 30 -1.80 22.62 -6.57
C THR A 30 -1.19 21.24 -6.34
N PRO A 31 -1.13 20.76 -5.08
CA PRO A 31 -0.76 19.38 -4.78
C PRO A 31 -1.64 18.35 -5.49
N GLU A 32 -2.94 18.61 -5.63
CA GLU A 32 -3.86 17.69 -6.29
C GLU A 32 -3.50 17.51 -7.77
N GLU A 33 -3.27 18.59 -8.50
CA GLU A 33 -2.83 18.56 -9.90
C GLU A 33 -1.50 17.81 -10.04
N LYS A 34 -0.54 18.11 -9.16
CA LYS A 34 0.75 17.41 -9.11
C LYS A 34 0.56 15.89 -8.98
N TYR A 35 -0.25 15.43 -8.02
CA TYR A 35 -0.47 14.00 -7.82
C TYR A 35 -1.32 13.37 -8.92
N ARG A 36 -2.25 14.11 -9.52
CA ARG A 36 -3.04 13.65 -10.67
C ARG A 36 -2.17 13.42 -11.91
N LEU A 37 -1.13 14.23 -12.10
CA LEU A 37 -0.14 14.03 -13.16
C LEU A 37 0.80 12.85 -12.86
N GLN A 38 1.21 12.66 -11.59
CA GLN A 38 2.12 11.58 -11.20
C GLN A 38 1.45 10.20 -11.17
N VAL A 39 0.28 10.10 -10.55
CA VAL A 39 -0.46 8.86 -10.31
C VAL A 39 -1.96 9.09 -10.58
N PRO A 40 -2.37 9.31 -11.85
CA PRO A 40 -3.76 9.58 -12.22
C PRO A 40 -4.73 8.49 -11.76
N GLU A 41 -4.27 7.25 -11.61
CA GLU A 41 -5.09 6.12 -11.20
C GLU A 41 -5.73 6.28 -9.82
N LEU A 42 -5.12 7.07 -8.93
CA LEU A 42 -5.68 7.38 -7.61
C LEU A 42 -6.95 8.24 -7.70
N PHE A 43 -7.16 8.93 -8.83
CA PHE A 43 -8.28 9.82 -9.09
C PHE A 43 -9.36 9.18 -9.97
N ASN A 44 -9.16 7.91 -10.37
CA ASN A 44 -10.21 7.17 -11.06
C ASN A 44 -11.44 7.04 -10.15
N PRO A 45 -12.65 7.21 -10.70
CA PRO A 45 -13.86 7.06 -9.90
C PRO A 45 -13.93 5.63 -9.35
N VAL A 46 -14.19 5.51 -8.05
CA VAL A 46 -14.41 4.22 -7.41
C VAL A 46 -15.82 3.73 -7.73
N SER A 47 -15.97 2.44 -8.03
CA SER A 47 -17.29 1.82 -8.24
C SER A 47 -18.18 2.06 -7.02
N ARG A 48 -19.41 2.55 -7.24
CA ARG A 48 -20.39 2.71 -6.16
C ARG A 48 -20.68 1.33 -5.56
N PRO A 49 -20.56 1.15 -4.25
CA PRO A 49 -20.87 -0.14 -3.64
C PRO A 49 -22.37 -0.45 -3.81
N PRO A 50 -22.76 -1.74 -3.84
CA PRO A 50 -24.16 -2.14 -3.81
C PRO A 50 -24.87 -1.56 -2.57
N ALA A 51 -26.17 -1.27 -2.69
CA ALA A 51 -26.97 -0.80 -1.56
C ALA A 51 -27.08 -1.83 -0.43
N TYR A 52 -26.94 -3.12 -0.77
CA TYR A 52 -26.92 -4.25 0.15
C TYR A 52 -25.82 -5.22 -0.25
N THR A 53 -25.13 -5.79 0.73
CA THR A 53 -24.22 -6.92 0.52
C THR A 53 -24.33 -7.86 1.72
N PRO A 54 -24.38 -9.19 1.52
CA PRO A 54 -24.48 -10.16 2.61
C PRO A 54 -23.38 -10.05 3.68
N ALA A 55 -22.15 -9.74 3.26
CA ALA A 55 -21.01 -9.53 4.16
C ALA A 55 -20.26 -8.24 3.85
N ILE A 56 -19.88 -7.52 4.90
CA ILE A 56 -19.03 -6.33 4.82
C ILE A 56 -17.75 -6.61 5.60
N VAL A 57 -16.60 -6.40 4.95
CA VAL A 57 -15.28 -6.46 5.58
C VAL A 57 -14.72 -5.04 5.64
N ILE A 58 -14.42 -4.56 6.84
CA ILE A 58 -13.87 -3.22 7.06
C ILE A 58 -12.35 -3.34 7.16
N GLY A 59 -11.66 -2.68 6.24
CA GLY A 59 -10.20 -2.73 6.09
C GLY A 59 -9.73 -3.86 5.18
N SER A 60 -8.66 -3.60 4.44
CA SER A 60 -8.12 -4.53 3.44
C SER A 60 -6.70 -5.01 3.75
N GLY A 61 -6.30 -4.96 5.03
CA GLY A 61 -5.05 -5.57 5.51
C GLY A 61 -5.07 -7.10 5.50
N PHE A 62 -4.10 -7.76 6.13
CA PHE A 62 -4.00 -9.24 6.14
C PHE A 62 -5.31 -9.94 6.54
N GLY A 63 -5.89 -9.56 7.68
CA GLY A 63 -7.14 -10.15 8.15
C GLY A 63 -8.32 -9.90 7.21
N GLY A 64 -8.44 -8.68 6.66
CA GLY A 64 -9.50 -8.33 5.70
C GLY A 64 -9.36 -9.08 4.39
N ALA A 65 -8.13 -9.18 3.85
CA ALA A 65 -7.84 -9.94 2.64
C ALA A 65 -8.14 -11.43 2.81
N ILE A 66 -7.70 -12.05 3.91
CA ILE A 66 -8.00 -13.47 4.20
C ILE A 66 -9.50 -13.70 4.36
N SER A 67 -10.18 -12.86 5.15
CA SER A 67 -11.63 -12.99 5.40
C SER A 67 -12.42 -12.85 4.10
N SER A 68 -12.15 -11.80 3.33
CA SER A 68 -12.81 -11.57 2.04
C SER A 68 -12.56 -12.71 1.04
N TYR A 69 -11.33 -13.24 0.98
CA TYR A 69 -11.00 -14.39 0.13
C TYR A 69 -11.78 -15.64 0.53
N ARG A 70 -11.85 -15.98 1.82
CA ARG A 70 -12.58 -17.18 2.28
C ARG A 70 -14.09 -17.05 2.15
N LEU A 71 -14.66 -15.86 2.41
CA LEU A 71 -16.07 -15.58 2.16
C LEU A 71 -16.42 -15.72 0.67
N ALA A 72 -15.57 -15.17 -0.21
CA ALA A 72 -15.77 -15.30 -1.66
C ALA A 72 -15.66 -16.76 -2.13
N GLN A 73 -14.71 -17.54 -1.60
CA GLN A 73 -14.62 -18.98 -1.87
C GLN A 73 -15.88 -19.75 -1.43
N ALA A 74 -16.54 -19.30 -0.35
CA ALA A 74 -17.81 -19.86 0.11
C ALA A 74 -19.03 -19.36 -0.69
N GLY A 75 -18.84 -18.58 -1.76
CA GLY A 75 -19.92 -18.03 -2.58
C GLY A 75 -20.62 -16.82 -1.96
N ILE A 76 -20.08 -16.22 -0.89
CA ILE A 76 -20.68 -15.08 -0.21
C ILE A 76 -20.20 -13.79 -0.86
N GLN A 77 -21.13 -13.07 -1.49
CA GLN A 77 -20.85 -11.73 -2.01
C GLN A 77 -20.40 -10.82 -0.86
N THR A 78 -19.21 -10.25 -1.00
CA THR A 78 -18.54 -9.49 0.07
C THR A 78 -18.09 -8.14 -0.46
N THR A 79 -18.38 -7.09 0.31
CA THR A 79 -17.93 -5.73 0.03
C THR A 79 -16.82 -5.38 1.01
N VAL A 80 -15.66 -4.97 0.49
CA VAL A 80 -14.51 -4.53 1.30
C VAL A 80 -14.47 -3.00 1.31
N LEU A 81 -14.53 -2.42 2.50
CA LEU A 81 -14.42 -0.97 2.70
C LEU A 81 -13.02 -0.63 3.18
N GLU A 82 -12.26 0.06 2.34
CA GLU A 82 -10.92 0.55 2.67
C GLU A 82 -10.96 2.08 2.74
N ARG A 83 -10.37 2.66 3.79
CA ARG A 83 -10.31 4.11 3.96
C ARG A 83 -9.35 4.76 2.98
N GLY A 84 -8.29 4.03 2.62
CA GLY A 84 -7.22 4.49 1.77
C GLY A 84 -7.40 4.24 0.27
N CYS A 85 -6.47 4.79 -0.51
CA CYS A 85 -6.47 4.60 -1.97
C CYS A 85 -5.98 3.21 -2.39
N ARG A 86 -6.42 2.78 -3.58
CA ARG A 86 -5.82 1.63 -4.29
C ARG A 86 -4.64 2.12 -5.12
N TRP A 87 -3.43 1.88 -4.61
CA TRP A 87 -2.21 2.27 -5.31
C TRP A 87 -1.92 1.34 -6.48
N PRO A 88 -1.66 1.88 -7.69
CA PRO A 88 -1.33 1.05 -8.85
C PRO A 88 0.02 0.37 -8.67
N ILE A 89 0.25 -0.68 -9.45
CA ILE A 89 1.56 -1.34 -9.55
C ILE A 89 2.07 -1.03 -10.94
N ASP A 90 3.23 -0.39 -11.01
CA ASP A 90 3.90 -0.08 -12.26
C ASP A 90 5.40 -0.39 -12.09
N PRO A 91 6.02 -1.15 -13.01
CA PRO A 91 7.43 -1.53 -12.89
C PRO A 91 8.41 -0.40 -13.18
N TRP A 92 7.98 0.70 -13.82
CA TRP A 92 8.84 1.76 -14.30
C TRP A 92 8.54 3.12 -13.67
N ARG A 93 7.27 3.39 -13.32
CA ARG A 93 6.86 4.65 -12.70
C ARG A 93 7.10 4.63 -11.20
N LYS A 94 7.58 5.77 -10.67
CA LYS A 94 7.68 6.02 -9.24
C LYS A 94 6.28 6.29 -8.66
N ILE A 95 5.53 5.22 -8.40
CA ILE A 95 4.19 5.29 -7.81
C ILE A 95 4.28 5.68 -6.33
N HIS A 96 5.15 5.00 -5.60
CA HIS A 96 5.31 5.16 -4.16
C HIS A 96 6.28 6.32 -3.83
N PRO A 97 6.09 6.96 -2.67
CA PRO A 97 6.97 8.04 -2.18
C PRO A 97 8.39 7.52 -1.96
N ASN A 98 9.34 8.45 -1.81
CA ASN A 98 10.70 8.11 -1.40
C ASN A 98 10.83 8.18 0.12
N ASP A 99 11.62 7.27 0.69
CA ASP A 99 11.79 7.16 2.14
C ASP A 99 12.56 8.35 2.76
N PHE A 100 13.53 8.91 2.02
CA PHE A 100 14.37 10.02 2.48
C PHE A 100 13.80 11.40 2.13
N PHE A 101 13.08 11.47 1.02
CA PHE A 101 12.46 12.68 0.50
C PHE A 101 10.96 12.43 0.25
N PRO A 102 10.17 12.27 1.33
CA PRO A 102 8.75 12.01 1.19
C PRO A 102 8.04 13.22 0.58
N ASP A 103 7.02 12.94 -0.22
CA ASP A 103 5.99 13.91 -0.57
C ASP A 103 4.66 13.49 0.09
N GLY A 104 3.55 14.14 -0.29
CA GLY A 104 2.23 13.85 0.28
C GLY A 104 1.76 12.41 0.09
N ARG A 105 2.38 11.63 -0.80
CA ARG A 105 2.08 10.19 -0.97
C ARG A 105 2.57 9.35 0.20
N ALA A 106 3.47 9.87 1.03
CA ALA A 106 4.00 9.18 2.20
C ALA A 106 2.99 9.07 3.33
N TYR A 107 2.39 10.18 3.76
CA TYR A 107 1.58 10.20 4.98
C TYR A 107 0.11 10.56 4.72
N TRP A 108 -0.79 9.84 5.37
CA TRP A 108 -2.24 10.00 5.27
C TRP A 108 -2.70 11.30 5.95
N HIS A 109 -3.07 12.28 5.14
CA HIS A 109 -3.59 13.60 5.53
C HIS A 109 -2.74 14.39 6.53
N ARG A 110 -1.40 14.23 6.46
CA ARG A 110 -0.41 15.02 7.22
C ARG A 110 0.34 15.98 6.31
N THR A 111 0.96 17.01 6.91
CA THR A 111 1.81 18.00 6.22
C THR A 111 3.27 17.95 6.67
N SER A 112 3.57 17.17 7.70
CA SER A 112 4.92 16.95 8.20
C SER A 112 5.00 15.65 8.98
N ALA A 113 6.19 15.07 9.04
CA ALA A 113 6.49 13.94 9.91
C ALA A 113 7.97 13.98 10.32
N LYS A 114 8.27 13.38 11.48
CA LYS A 114 9.64 13.13 11.91
C LYS A 114 10.17 11.89 11.20
N MET A 115 11.23 12.06 10.42
CA MET A 115 11.85 10.97 9.68
C MET A 115 12.68 10.08 10.60
N LEU A 116 13.03 8.88 10.13
CA LEU A 116 13.96 7.96 10.81
C LEU A 116 15.32 8.62 11.13
N THR A 117 15.72 9.63 10.36
CA THR A 117 16.92 10.43 10.59
C THR A 117 16.80 11.39 11.79
N GLY A 118 15.61 11.53 12.37
CA GLY A 118 15.30 12.47 13.44
C GLY A 118 14.91 13.88 12.95
N LEU A 119 15.07 14.17 11.66
CA LEU A 119 14.69 15.46 11.07
C LEU A 119 13.19 15.50 10.75
N THR A 120 12.56 16.64 11.00
CA THR A 120 11.18 16.89 10.56
C THR A 120 11.20 17.36 9.11
N THR A 121 10.45 16.66 8.25
CA THR A 121 10.27 17.04 6.85
C THR A 121 8.82 17.44 6.63
N SER A 122 8.63 18.54 5.90
CA SER A 122 7.31 19.03 5.48
C SER A 122 7.01 18.61 4.05
N PHE A 123 5.74 18.34 3.76
CA PHE A 123 5.24 17.90 2.46
C PHE A 123 3.76 18.25 2.29
N ASP A 124 3.24 18.07 1.09
CA ASP A 124 1.85 18.40 0.77
C ASP A 124 0.86 17.51 1.54
N LYS A 125 -0.29 18.06 1.94
CA LYS A 125 -1.37 17.26 2.51
C LYS A 125 -2.03 16.40 1.43
N PHE A 126 -1.97 15.08 1.56
CA PHE A 126 -2.57 14.14 0.61
C PHE A 126 -2.97 12.80 1.27
N GLY A 127 -3.72 11.95 0.57
CA GLY A 127 -4.11 10.61 1.05
C GLY A 127 -2.98 9.57 0.91
N GLY A 128 -1.84 9.81 1.58
CA GLY A 128 -0.65 8.96 1.51
C GLY A 128 -0.75 7.58 2.16
N LEU A 129 0.28 6.75 2.00
CA LEU A 129 0.26 5.33 2.41
C LEU A 129 0.24 5.11 3.94
N LEU A 130 0.99 5.92 4.70
CA LEU A 130 1.23 5.73 6.13
C LEU A 130 0.37 6.67 6.96
N ASP A 131 -0.42 6.10 7.85
CA ASP A 131 -1.10 6.84 8.91
C ASP A 131 -0.36 6.61 10.22
N VAL A 132 0.00 7.71 10.89
CA VAL A 132 0.69 7.69 12.17
C VAL A 132 -0.28 8.28 13.20
N THR A 133 -0.50 7.54 14.28
CA THR A 133 -1.27 8.01 15.43
C THR A 133 -0.31 8.21 16.58
N GLU A 134 -0.08 9.47 16.94
CA GLU A 134 0.80 9.89 18.02
C GLU A 134 0.01 9.86 19.34
N TYR A 135 0.56 9.15 20.32
CA TYR A 135 0.13 9.17 21.72
C TYR A 135 1.25 9.79 22.55
N GLU A 136 1.01 10.03 23.84
CA GLU A 136 1.97 10.69 24.73
C GLU A 136 3.36 10.03 24.72
N ASN A 137 3.43 8.69 24.64
CA ASN A 137 4.67 7.92 24.76
C ASN A 137 4.88 6.89 23.64
N ILE A 138 4.02 6.88 22.61
CA ILE A 138 4.09 5.90 21.53
C ILE A 138 3.49 6.46 20.24
N ASP A 139 4.18 6.22 19.13
CA ASP A 139 3.66 6.48 17.80
C ASP A 139 3.28 5.15 17.16
N VAL A 140 2.02 5.02 16.75
CA VAL A 140 1.50 3.81 16.10
C VAL A 140 1.39 4.04 14.61
N TRP A 141 2.20 3.31 13.84
CA TRP A 141 2.27 3.40 12.38
C TRP A 141 1.42 2.32 11.73
N ARG A 142 0.57 2.70 10.77
CA ARG A 142 -0.34 1.79 10.07
C ARG A 142 -0.52 2.18 8.60
N GLY A 143 -0.86 1.21 7.76
CA GLY A 143 -1.23 1.49 6.37
C GLY A 143 -2.63 2.10 6.26
N ALA A 144 -2.80 3.05 5.35
CA ALA A 144 -4.07 3.62 4.91
C ALA A 144 -4.19 3.49 3.38
N CYS A 145 -4.29 2.24 2.91
CA CYS A 145 -4.36 1.92 1.49
C CYS A 145 -4.92 0.51 1.27
N VAL A 146 -5.33 0.20 0.03
CA VAL A 146 -5.73 -1.17 -0.33
C VAL A 146 -4.54 -2.13 -0.13
N GLY A 147 -4.70 -3.08 0.79
CA GLY A 147 -3.64 -3.97 1.28
C GLY A 147 -3.17 -3.65 2.71
N GLY A 148 -3.52 -2.47 3.25
CA GLY A 148 -3.16 -2.03 4.59
C GLY A 148 -1.66 -2.10 4.86
N GLY A 149 -1.27 -2.67 6.01
CA GLY A 149 0.13 -2.81 6.41
C GLY A 149 1.01 -3.59 5.43
N SER A 150 0.44 -4.46 4.59
CA SER A 150 1.23 -5.22 3.59
C SER A 150 1.92 -4.34 2.54
N LYS A 151 1.50 -3.08 2.37
CA LYS A 151 2.14 -2.12 1.46
C LYS A 151 3.36 -1.43 2.05
N VAL A 152 3.54 -1.48 3.37
CA VAL A 152 4.53 -0.67 4.10
C VAL A 152 5.38 -1.49 5.08
N PHE A 153 5.06 -2.76 5.30
CA PHE A 153 5.84 -3.66 6.14
C PHE A 153 7.13 -4.13 5.46
N THR A 154 8.05 -4.65 6.25
CA THR A 154 9.39 -5.09 5.81
C THR A 154 9.42 -6.49 5.19
N GLY A 155 8.28 -7.18 5.07
CA GLY A 155 8.23 -8.54 4.51
C GLY A 155 8.65 -9.65 5.47
N VAL A 156 8.94 -9.35 6.74
CA VAL A 156 9.34 -10.37 7.72
C VAL A 156 8.12 -11.22 8.12
N MET A 157 8.15 -12.50 7.77
CA MET A 157 7.05 -13.45 7.98
C MET A 157 7.58 -14.71 8.65
N ILE A 158 7.78 -14.63 9.97
CA ILE A 158 8.36 -15.72 10.78
C ILE A 158 7.23 -16.42 11.55
N GLU A 159 7.29 -17.75 11.59
CA GLU A 159 6.42 -18.55 12.45
C GLU A 159 6.81 -18.32 13.92
N PRO A 160 5.86 -18.03 14.82
CA PRO A 160 6.17 -17.84 16.24
C PRO A 160 6.67 -19.14 16.87
N GLU A 161 7.66 -19.03 17.76
CA GLU A 161 8.08 -20.17 18.56
C GLU A 161 6.95 -20.63 19.48
N ARG A 162 6.78 -21.96 19.57
CA ARG A 162 5.73 -22.61 20.36
C ARG A 162 5.59 -22.03 21.77
N GLN A 163 6.70 -21.89 22.49
CA GLN A 163 6.71 -21.42 23.88
C GLN A 163 6.04 -20.05 24.04
N TYR A 164 6.28 -19.11 23.12
CA TYR A 164 5.69 -17.78 23.17
C TYR A 164 4.25 -17.79 22.68
N PHE A 165 3.94 -18.61 21.67
CA PHE A 165 2.58 -18.79 21.19
C PHE A 165 1.66 -19.32 22.30
N GLU A 166 2.07 -20.41 22.96
CA GLU A 166 1.30 -21.03 24.05
C GLU A 166 1.23 -20.10 25.27
N ALA A 167 2.25 -19.29 25.55
CA ALA A 167 2.18 -18.29 26.61
C ALA A 167 1.13 -17.19 26.36
N ILE A 168 0.92 -16.78 25.09
CA ILE A 168 -0.04 -15.73 24.71
C ILE A 168 -1.45 -16.27 24.55
N PHE A 169 -1.60 -17.40 23.84
CA PHE A 169 -2.91 -17.93 23.45
C PHE A 169 -3.42 -19.04 24.38
N GLY A 170 -2.55 -19.60 25.24
CA GLY A 170 -2.89 -20.72 26.11
C GLY A 170 -3.55 -21.86 25.32
N ASN A 171 -4.71 -22.29 25.79
CA ASN A 171 -5.50 -23.35 25.16
C ASN A 171 -6.59 -22.84 24.21
N VAL A 172 -6.66 -21.52 23.96
CA VAL A 172 -7.70 -20.92 23.11
C VAL A 172 -7.46 -21.24 21.63
N VAL A 173 -6.20 -21.34 21.23
CA VAL A 173 -5.79 -21.67 19.85
C VAL A 173 -4.78 -22.81 19.91
N ASN A 174 -5.04 -23.89 19.16
CA ASN A 174 -4.17 -25.04 19.14
C ASN A 174 -2.92 -24.78 18.26
N TYR A 175 -1.73 -24.82 18.87
CA TYR A 175 -0.48 -24.57 18.14
C TYR A 175 -0.22 -25.59 17.02
N GLU A 176 -0.50 -26.88 17.25
CA GLU A 176 -0.29 -27.93 16.25
C GLU A 176 -1.22 -27.75 15.05
N GLU A 177 -2.45 -27.30 15.25
CA GLU A 177 -3.36 -26.98 14.16
C GLU A 177 -2.84 -25.80 13.33
N MET A 178 -2.38 -24.73 14.00
CA MET A 178 -1.76 -23.59 13.32
C MET A 178 -0.54 -24.03 12.50
N ARG A 179 0.35 -24.82 13.09
CA ARG A 179 1.60 -25.29 12.48
C ARG A 179 1.38 -26.25 11.32
N ASN A 180 0.44 -27.18 11.45
CA ASN A 180 0.24 -28.25 10.48
C ASN A 180 -0.76 -27.89 9.38
N VAL A 181 -1.66 -26.93 9.62
CA VAL A 181 -2.74 -26.58 8.68
C VAL A 181 -2.64 -25.13 8.19
N TYR A 182 -2.61 -24.16 9.11
CA TYR A 182 -2.80 -22.75 8.74
C TYR A 182 -1.54 -22.05 8.26
N TYR A 183 -0.39 -22.24 8.91
CA TYR A 183 0.88 -21.65 8.48
C TYR A 183 1.33 -22.18 7.11
N PRO A 184 1.27 -23.49 6.81
CA PRO A 184 1.59 -24.00 5.47
C PRO A 184 0.68 -23.41 4.38
N ARG A 185 -0.62 -23.28 4.67
CA ARG A 185 -1.60 -22.66 3.75
C ARG A 185 -1.29 -21.20 3.44
N VAL A 186 -0.79 -20.45 4.42
CA VAL A 186 -0.34 -19.06 4.20
C VAL A 186 0.94 -19.03 3.36
N ARG A 187 1.92 -19.89 3.66
CA ARG A 187 3.17 -19.97 2.88
C ARG A 187 2.92 -20.30 1.41
N GLU A 188 2.04 -21.28 1.14
CA GLU A 188 1.65 -21.63 -0.22
C GLU A 188 1.02 -20.46 -0.96
N MET A 189 0.06 -19.77 -0.32
CA MET A 189 -0.64 -18.63 -0.91
C MET A 189 0.31 -17.46 -1.20
N LEU A 190 1.25 -17.18 -0.28
CA LEU A 190 2.17 -16.06 -0.38
C LEU A 190 3.48 -16.40 -1.09
N ARG A 191 3.68 -17.66 -1.49
CA ARG A 191 4.89 -18.17 -2.17
C ARG A 191 6.16 -17.95 -1.34
N LEU A 192 6.10 -18.33 -0.07
CA LEU A 192 7.20 -18.25 0.91
C LEU A 192 8.00 -19.54 0.99
#